data_AF-F3GDX4-F1
#
_entry.id   AF-F3GDX4-F1
#
_cell.length_a   1.000
_cell.length_b   1.000
_cell.length_c   1.000
_cell.angle_alpha   90.00
_cell.angle_beta   90.00
_cell.angle_gamma   90.00
#
_symmetry.space_group_name_H-M   'P 1'
#
loop_
_entity.id
_entity.type
_entity.pdbx_description
1 polymer ?
#
loop_
_entity_poly.entity_id
_entity_poly.type
_entity_poly.pdbx_seq_one_letter_code
_entity_poly.pdbx_strand_id
1 'polypeptide(L)'
;DPAHLLVSGTGLTHLGSASARDKMHQQSGDEASMTDTMRIFKWGVEGGKPAAGQAGVQPEWFYKGDGSIVVRPGHSFSLPPFAEDGGEEPELSGLYVIGHDRKPYRLGFAIGNEYSDHVMERRNYLYLAHSKLRACSFGPELRVGDLPQSLSGTSRVWRDGKVLWEKEFLSGEANMCHSLENLEYHHFKYAQFLRPGDVHVHFFGTATLSFADGVRTQPGDRFEISQAEFGKPLVNGLAPSEPVFQPGGIGKL
;
A
#
# COMPACT_ATOMS: atom_id res chain seq x y z
N ASP A 1 -7.01 -2.59 -20.21
CA ASP A 1 -8.31 -3.06 -19.72
C ASP A 1 -8.23 -3.12 -18.20
N PRO A 2 -9.10 -2.42 -17.46
CA PRO A 2 -9.16 -2.49 -16.00
C PRO A 2 -9.26 -3.92 -15.44
N ALA A 3 -9.96 -4.83 -16.13
CA ALA A 3 -10.17 -6.20 -15.66
C ALA A 3 -8.91 -7.08 -15.71
N HIS A 4 -7.88 -6.65 -16.45
CA HIS A 4 -6.59 -7.34 -16.58
C HIS A 4 -5.48 -6.68 -15.76
N LEU A 5 -5.84 -5.86 -14.77
CA LEU A 5 -4.89 -5.26 -13.84
C LEU A 5 -5.25 -5.72 -12.43
N LEU A 6 -4.31 -6.34 -11.72
CA LEU A 6 -4.44 -6.69 -10.31
C LEU A 6 -3.67 -5.69 -9.45
N VAL A 7 -4.38 -5.06 -8.51
CA VAL A 7 -3.79 -4.20 -7.49
C VAL A 7 -3.76 -4.94 -6.17
N SER A 8 -2.58 -5.05 -5.58
CA SER A 8 -2.37 -5.70 -4.28
C SER A 8 -1.30 -4.99 -3.49
N GLY A 9 -1.17 -5.34 -2.21
CA GLY A 9 -0.08 -4.87 -1.40
C GLY A 9 0.38 -5.88 -0.37
N THR A 10 1.49 -5.55 0.27
CA THR A 10 2.01 -6.23 1.46
C THR A 10 2.16 -5.22 2.57
N GLY A 11 1.83 -5.62 3.79
CA GLY A 11 2.05 -4.78 4.97
C GLY A 11 3.08 -5.40 5.91
N LEU A 12 3.41 -4.66 6.97
CA LEU A 12 4.40 -5.06 7.98
C LEU A 12 5.80 -5.34 7.41
N THR A 13 6.12 -4.73 6.27
CA THR A 13 7.37 -4.93 5.55
C THR A 13 8.47 -3.95 5.94
N HIS A 14 8.14 -2.78 6.51
CA HIS A 14 9.14 -1.78 6.89
C HIS A 14 9.50 -1.91 8.37
N LEU A 15 10.76 -1.64 8.72
CA LEU A 15 11.26 -1.78 10.09
C LEU A 15 10.50 -0.90 11.10
N GLY A 16 9.88 0.19 10.64
CA GLY A 16 9.02 1.05 11.44
C GLY A 16 7.55 0.60 11.56
N SER A 17 7.06 -0.30 10.69
CA SER A 17 5.63 -0.62 10.54
C SER A 17 5.04 -1.24 11.81
N ALA A 18 5.81 -2.04 12.55
CA ALA A 18 5.35 -2.64 13.80
C ALA A 18 4.96 -1.59 14.83
N SER A 19 5.78 -0.56 15.03
CA SER A 19 5.52 0.50 16.01
C SER A 19 4.29 1.35 15.67
N ALA A 20 4.01 1.56 14.38
CA ALA A 20 2.82 2.28 13.93
C ALA A 20 1.54 1.45 14.12
N ARG A 21 1.57 0.15 13.75
CA ARG A 21 0.41 -0.72 13.89
C ARG A 21 0.12 -1.15 15.33
N ASP A 22 1.14 -1.39 16.14
CA ASP A 22 0.95 -1.70 17.56
C ASP A 22 0.28 -0.53 18.29
N LYS A 23 0.68 0.72 18.01
CA LYS A 23 -0.02 1.92 18.50
C LYS A 23 -1.50 1.98 18.09
N MET A 24 -1.85 1.47 16.91
CA MET A 24 -3.25 1.39 16.47
C MET A 24 -4.03 0.29 17.20
N HIS A 25 -3.38 -0.83 17.55
CA HIS A 25 -4.05 -2.03 18.09
C HIS A 25 -3.75 -2.35 19.56
N GLN A 26 -3.21 -1.40 20.35
CA GLN A 26 -2.76 -1.66 21.71
C GLN A 26 -3.77 -2.45 22.56
N GLN A 27 -3.39 -3.68 22.89
CA GLN A 27 -3.85 -4.44 24.04
C GLN A 27 -2.64 -4.74 24.92
N SER A 28 -2.75 -4.45 26.22
CA SER A 28 -1.68 -4.54 27.20
C SER A 28 -1.21 -5.99 27.45
N GLY A 29 0.10 -6.30 27.37
CA GLY A 29 0.69 -7.48 28.02
C GLY A 29 1.99 -8.07 27.42
N ASP A 30 2.68 -8.91 28.20
CA ASP A 30 3.91 -9.72 27.98
C ASP A 30 4.06 -10.49 26.63
N GLU A 31 5.21 -11.14 26.38
CA GLU A 31 5.51 -11.93 25.17
C GLU A 31 4.46 -13.00 24.80
N ALA A 32 3.69 -13.53 25.77
CA ALA A 32 2.58 -14.46 25.53
C ALA A 32 1.29 -13.78 25.00
N SER A 33 1.23 -12.45 25.10
CA SER A 33 0.16 -11.56 24.59
C SER A 33 0.59 -10.78 23.35
N MET A 34 1.69 -11.19 22.70
CA MET A 34 2.11 -10.61 21.44
C MET A 34 1.01 -10.78 20.37
N THR A 35 0.55 -9.66 19.82
CA THR A 35 -0.44 -9.63 18.74
C THR A 35 0.06 -10.39 17.50
N ASP A 36 -0.86 -10.92 16.68
CA ASP A 36 -0.49 -11.61 15.44
C ASP A 36 0.34 -10.71 14.51
N THR A 37 0.01 -9.41 14.47
CA THR A 37 0.78 -8.35 13.80
C THR A 37 2.25 -8.34 14.21
N MET A 38 2.53 -8.32 15.52
CA MET A 38 3.90 -8.33 16.03
C MET A 38 4.62 -9.64 15.73
N ARG A 39 3.90 -10.77 15.73
CA ARG A 39 4.46 -12.07 15.36
C ARG A 39 4.89 -12.12 13.90
N ILE A 40 4.03 -11.67 12.98
CA ILE A 40 4.32 -11.61 11.55
C ILE A 40 5.52 -10.69 11.29
N PHE A 41 5.57 -9.52 11.93
CA PHE A 41 6.72 -8.62 11.81
C PHE A 41 8.02 -9.26 12.29
N LYS A 42 8.00 -9.94 13.46
CA LYS A 42 9.18 -10.63 14.00
C LYS A 42 9.68 -11.72 13.05
N TRP A 43 8.78 -12.52 12.47
CA TRP A 43 9.15 -13.49 11.45
C TRP A 43 9.78 -12.82 10.24
N GLY A 44 9.23 -11.68 9.79
CA GLY A 44 9.82 -10.88 8.72
C GLY A 44 11.27 -10.48 9.03
N VAL A 45 11.55 -9.97 10.24
CA VAL A 45 12.92 -9.61 10.64
C VAL A 45 13.86 -10.82 10.68
N GLU A 46 13.38 -11.97 11.16
CA GLU A 46 14.19 -13.17 11.34
C GLU A 46 14.44 -13.94 10.04
N GLY A 47 13.51 -13.92 9.09
CA GLY A 47 13.55 -14.78 7.90
C GLY A 47 13.04 -14.15 6.60
N GLY A 48 12.77 -12.84 6.57
CA GLY A 48 12.26 -12.14 5.40
C GLY A 48 13.31 -11.82 4.34
N LYS A 49 14.60 -11.93 4.70
CA LYS A 49 15.76 -11.70 3.82
C LYS A 49 16.63 -12.97 3.72
N PRO A 50 16.14 -14.03 3.06
CA PRO A 50 16.93 -15.23 2.84
C PRO A 50 18.09 -14.98 1.86
N ALA A 51 18.95 -15.98 1.66
CA ALA A 51 19.94 -15.94 0.58
C ALA A 51 19.24 -15.89 -0.80
N ALA A 52 19.89 -15.27 -1.79
CA ALA A 52 19.35 -15.14 -3.13
C ALA A 52 18.88 -16.48 -3.71
N GLY A 53 17.71 -16.49 -4.38
CA GLY A 53 17.08 -17.69 -4.92
C GLY A 53 16.39 -18.60 -3.90
N GLN A 54 16.35 -18.22 -2.61
CA GLN A 54 15.62 -18.97 -1.58
C GLN A 54 14.34 -18.24 -1.15
N ALA A 55 13.32 -19.02 -0.82
CA ALA A 55 12.10 -18.49 -0.24
C ALA A 55 12.29 -18.22 1.26
N GLY A 56 11.92 -17.02 1.70
CA GLY A 56 11.91 -16.61 3.10
C GLY A 56 10.54 -16.83 3.73
N VAL A 57 10.30 -16.12 4.84
CA VAL A 57 9.00 -16.12 5.51
C VAL A 57 7.96 -15.31 4.71
N GLN A 58 6.70 -15.71 4.86
CA GLN A 58 5.58 -15.07 4.18
C GLN A 58 5.23 -13.70 4.81
N PRO A 59 5.17 -12.62 4.01
CA PRO A 59 4.65 -11.33 4.47
C PRO A 59 3.13 -11.36 4.59
N GLU A 60 2.56 -10.34 5.26
CA GLU A 60 1.15 -10.00 5.11
C GLU A 60 0.87 -9.64 3.64
N TRP A 61 -0.29 -10.06 3.12
CA TRP A 61 -0.72 -9.75 1.76
C TRP A 61 -2.20 -9.38 1.74
N PHE A 62 -2.57 -8.40 0.91
CA PHE A 62 -3.97 -8.03 0.69
C PHE A 62 -4.27 -7.75 -0.79
N TYR A 63 -5.52 -8.02 -1.18
CA TYR A 63 -6.08 -7.60 -2.44
C TYR A 63 -6.69 -6.20 -2.28
N LYS A 64 -6.38 -5.28 -3.21
CA LYS A 64 -6.90 -3.91 -3.17
C LYS A 64 -8.04 -3.71 -4.17
N GLY A 65 -7.89 -4.25 -5.37
CA GLY A 65 -8.85 -4.07 -6.46
C GLY A 65 -8.25 -4.38 -7.82
N ASP A 66 -8.96 -3.99 -8.87
CA ASP A 66 -8.51 -4.09 -10.24
C ASP A 66 -8.10 -2.72 -10.81
N GLY A 67 -7.92 -2.60 -12.12
CA GLY A 67 -7.55 -1.32 -12.73
C GLY A 67 -8.60 -0.20 -12.57
N SER A 68 -9.84 -0.51 -12.16
CA SER A 68 -10.90 0.49 -11.99
C SER A 68 -10.69 1.38 -10.76
N ILE A 69 -9.89 0.93 -9.79
CA ILE A 69 -9.59 1.69 -8.56
C ILE A 69 -8.37 2.61 -8.70
N VAL A 70 -7.67 2.57 -9.84
CA VAL A 70 -6.46 3.36 -10.08
C VAL A 70 -6.83 4.77 -10.53
N VAL A 71 -6.49 5.75 -9.70
CA VAL A 71 -6.67 7.18 -9.96
C VAL A 71 -5.39 7.75 -10.56
N ARG A 72 -5.53 8.60 -11.58
CA ARG A 72 -4.39 9.26 -12.23
C ARG A 72 -3.70 10.24 -11.29
N PRO A 73 -2.36 10.37 -11.35
CA PRO A 73 -1.67 11.48 -10.71
C PRO A 73 -2.31 12.83 -11.06
N GLY A 74 -2.51 13.67 -10.06
CA GLY A 74 -3.18 14.97 -10.14
C GLY A 74 -4.70 14.92 -9.92
N HIS A 75 -5.32 13.75 -9.89
CA HIS A 75 -6.76 13.60 -9.67
C HIS A 75 -7.07 13.22 -8.22
N SER A 76 -8.31 13.51 -7.80
CA SER A 76 -8.79 13.21 -6.45
C SER A 76 -9.20 11.74 -6.28
N PHE A 77 -8.88 11.18 -5.11
CA PHE A 77 -9.54 9.99 -4.60
C PHE A 77 -10.99 10.29 -4.22
N SER A 78 -11.85 9.31 -4.43
CA SER A 78 -13.23 9.34 -3.98
C SER A 78 -13.33 8.84 -2.55
N LEU A 79 -13.91 9.66 -1.67
CA LEU A 79 -14.32 9.30 -0.31
C LEU A 79 -15.80 8.89 -0.35
N PRO A 80 -16.12 7.58 -0.30
CA PRO A 80 -17.51 7.13 -0.33
C PRO A 80 -18.21 7.41 1.00
N PRO A 81 -19.56 7.53 1.04
CA PRO A 81 -20.28 7.95 2.24
C PRO A 81 -20.13 7.01 3.45
N PHE A 82 -19.79 5.74 3.21
CA PHE A 82 -19.56 4.75 4.25
C PHE A 82 -18.11 4.72 4.76
N ALA A 83 -17.17 5.39 4.07
CA ALA A 83 -15.79 5.45 4.52
C ALA A 83 -15.66 6.40 5.71
N GLU A 84 -14.86 5.98 6.68
CA GLU A 84 -14.66 6.71 7.93
C GLU A 84 -13.37 7.51 7.93
N ASP A 85 -12.49 7.21 6.97
CA ASP A 85 -11.21 7.87 6.73
C ASP A 85 -10.80 7.86 5.24
N GLY A 86 -9.90 8.80 4.92
CA GLY A 86 -9.37 9.15 3.61
C GLY A 86 -7.83 9.11 3.53
N GLY A 87 -7.16 8.44 4.48
CA GLY A 87 -5.73 8.63 4.76
C GLY A 87 -4.77 8.11 3.69
N GLU A 88 -3.65 8.80 3.51
CA GLU A 88 -2.58 8.41 2.59
C GLU A 88 -1.60 7.39 3.21
N GLU A 89 -1.14 6.47 2.38
CA GLU A 89 0.00 5.60 2.69
C GLU A 89 1.05 5.79 1.57
N PRO A 90 2.11 6.60 1.79
CA PRO A 90 3.21 6.75 0.86
C PRO A 90 4.03 5.46 0.76
N GLU A 91 4.05 4.87 -0.43
CA GLU A 91 4.69 3.58 -0.65
C GLU A 91 5.55 3.55 -1.90
N LEU A 92 6.41 2.54 -1.99
CA LEU A 92 6.95 2.10 -3.26
C LEU A 92 6.01 1.06 -3.87
N SER A 93 5.79 1.13 -5.19
CA SER A 93 5.02 0.14 -5.93
C SER A 93 5.88 -0.51 -7.02
N GLY A 94 5.81 -1.84 -7.13
CA GLY A 94 6.36 -2.59 -8.25
C GLY A 94 5.32 -2.74 -9.36
N LEU A 95 5.73 -2.50 -10.60
CA LEU A 95 4.88 -2.63 -11.79
C LEU A 95 5.35 -3.81 -12.64
N TYR A 96 4.45 -4.72 -12.98
CA TYR A 96 4.78 -5.95 -13.69
C TYR A 96 3.80 -6.26 -14.82
N VAL A 97 4.28 -6.99 -15.82
CA VAL A 97 3.47 -7.65 -16.85
C VAL A 97 3.75 -9.15 -16.80
N ILE A 98 2.70 -9.95 -16.93
CA ILE A 98 2.85 -11.40 -17.10
C ILE A 98 3.03 -11.71 -18.59
N GLY A 99 4.18 -12.30 -18.94
CA GLY A 99 4.49 -12.67 -20.31
C GLY A 99 3.65 -13.84 -20.84
N HIS A 100 3.72 -14.07 -22.16
CA HIS A 100 3.09 -15.22 -22.81
C HIS A 100 3.61 -16.57 -22.30
N ASP A 101 4.82 -16.59 -21.76
CA ASP A 101 5.47 -17.71 -21.07
C ASP A 101 5.00 -17.89 -19.61
N ARG A 102 4.04 -17.07 -19.15
CA ARG A 102 3.55 -17.00 -17.77
C ARG A 102 4.57 -16.49 -16.76
N LYS A 103 5.69 -15.93 -17.21
CA LYS A 103 6.70 -15.35 -16.33
C LYS A 103 6.33 -13.90 -15.97
N PRO A 104 6.43 -13.49 -14.69
CA PRO A 104 6.34 -12.08 -14.33
C PRO A 104 7.58 -11.32 -14.81
N TYR A 105 7.36 -10.19 -15.47
CA TYR A 105 8.41 -9.26 -15.87
C TYR A 105 8.19 -7.93 -15.14
N ARG A 106 9.12 -7.57 -14.26
CA ARG A 106 9.12 -6.26 -13.62
C ARG A 106 9.49 -5.20 -14.64
N LEU A 107 8.56 -4.26 -14.88
CA LEU A 107 8.79 -3.09 -15.72
C LEU A 107 9.62 -2.04 -14.96
N GLY A 108 9.39 -1.93 -13.66
CA GLY A 108 10.09 -1.00 -12.79
C GLY A 108 9.29 -0.67 -11.54
N PHE A 109 9.59 0.48 -10.95
CA PHE A 109 8.99 0.97 -9.72
C PHE A 109 8.35 2.35 -9.92
N ALA A 110 7.38 2.67 -9.08
CA ALA A 110 6.80 4.00 -9.00
C ALA A 110 6.51 4.38 -7.54
N ILE A 111 6.48 5.69 -7.25
CA ILE A 111 5.86 6.19 -6.02
C ILE A 111 4.39 5.80 -6.05
N GLY A 112 3.87 5.33 -4.93
CA GLY A 112 2.48 4.94 -4.73
C GLY A 112 1.83 5.73 -3.59
N ASN A 113 0.52 5.93 -3.72
CA ASN A 113 -0.34 6.36 -2.64
C ASN A 113 -1.45 5.32 -2.48
N GLU A 114 -1.35 4.52 -1.41
CA GLU A 114 -2.27 3.43 -1.09
C GLU A 114 -3.34 3.95 -0.11
N TYR A 115 -4.38 4.61 -0.64
CA TYR A 115 -5.43 5.18 0.22
C TYR A 115 -6.11 4.07 1.04
N SER A 116 -6.19 4.27 2.36
CA SER A 116 -6.77 3.35 3.33
C SER A 116 -7.73 4.01 4.32
N ASP A 117 -8.70 3.22 4.82
CA ASP A 117 -9.62 3.62 5.88
C ASP A 117 -9.11 3.14 7.26
N HIS A 118 -8.21 3.91 7.85
CA HIS A 118 -7.52 3.50 9.09
C HIS A 118 -8.46 3.44 10.30
N VAL A 119 -9.53 4.22 10.30
CA VAL A 119 -10.55 4.17 11.36
C VAL A 119 -11.25 2.81 11.36
N MET A 120 -11.61 2.31 10.17
CA MET A 120 -12.20 0.99 10.00
C MET A 120 -11.24 -0.12 10.41
N GLU A 121 -9.98 -0.06 9.97
CA GLU A 121 -8.94 -1.05 10.33
C GLU A 121 -8.72 -1.13 11.85
N ARG A 122 -8.63 0.03 12.51
CA ARG A 122 -8.35 0.12 13.95
C ARG A 122 -9.40 -0.59 14.81
N ARG A 123 -10.66 -0.64 14.36
CA ARG A 123 -11.76 -1.28 15.09
C ARG A 123 -11.51 -2.76 15.30
N ASN A 124 -11.01 -3.45 14.27
CA ASN A 124 -10.76 -4.88 14.32
C ASN A 124 -9.81 -5.27 13.20
N TYR A 125 -8.83 -6.10 13.53
CA TYR A 125 -7.88 -6.62 12.53
C TYR A 125 -8.55 -7.31 11.33
N LEU A 126 -9.70 -7.97 11.53
CA LEU A 126 -10.46 -8.59 10.42
C LEU A 126 -11.05 -7.57 9.44
N TYR A 127 -11.05 -6.28 9.77
CA TYR A 127 -11.48 -5.21 8.88
C TYR A 127 -10.35 -4.64 8.01
N LEU A 128 -9.11 -5.15 8.12
CA LEU A 128 -8.01 -4.79 7.23
C LEU A 128 -8.41 -4.92 5.76
N ALA A 129 -9.02 -6.04 5.36
CA ALA A 129 -9.44 -6.21 3.97
C ALA A 129 -10.43 -5.12 3.53
N HIS A 130 -11.36 -4.73 4.41
CA HIS A 130 -12.35 -3.69 4.11
C HIS A 130 -11.75 -2.27 4.09
N SER A 131 -10.72 -2.01 4.89
CA SER A 131 -10.01 -0.72 4.91
C SER A 131 -9.23 -0.49 3.63
N LYS A 132 -8.68 -1.56 3.04
CA LYS A 132 -7.89 -1.51 1.81
C LYS A 132 -8.73 -1.43 0.53
N LEU A 133 -10.02 -1.81 0.55
CA LEU A 133 -10.95 -1.67 -0.60
C LEU A 133 -11.31 -0.20 -0.88
N ARG A 134 -10.32 0.54 -1.37
CA ARG A 134 -10.30 1.97 -1.64
C ARG A 134 -9.43 2.24 -2.87
N ALA A 135 -9.49 3.46 -3.39
CA ALA A 135 -8.69 3.86 -4.56
C ALA A 135 -7.18 3.82 -4.27
N CYS A 136 -6.36 3.85 -5.32
CA CYS A 136 -4.92 4.09 -5.21
C CYS A 136 -4.43 4.97 -6.34
N SER A 137 -3.21 5.50 -6.20
CA SER A 137 -2.49 6.12 -7.32
C SER A 137 -1.04 5.67 -7.31
N PHE A 138 -0.40 5.71 -8.47
CA PHE A 138 1.04 5.48 -8.61
C PHE A 138 1.60 6.28 -9.79
N GLY A 139 2.91 6.48 -9.78
CA GLY A 139 3.63 7.32 -10.75
C GLY A 139 4.01 8.65 -10.10
N PRO A 140 4.01 9.78 -10.85
CA PRO A 140 3.75 9.88 -12.28
C PRO A 140 4.86 9.30 -13.17
N GLU A 141 6.00 8.96 -12.59
CA GLU A 141 7.16 8.45 -13.31
C GLU A 141 7.45 6.98 -12.99
N LEU A 142 7.96 6.27 -13.99
CA LEU A 142 8.42 4.90 -13.89
C LEU A 142 9.94 4.89 -13.77
N ARG A 143 10.47 4.40 -12.65
CA ARG A 143 11.89 4.11 -12.49
C ARG A 143 12.18 2.70 -13.00
N VAL A 144 13.03 2.61 -14.02
CA VAL A 144 13.52 1.33 -14.56
C VAL A 144 14.89 0.99 -13.98
N GLY A 145 15.27 -0.29 -14.04
CA GLY A 145 16.54 -0.78 -13.52
C GLY A 145 16.53 -1.00 -12.01
N ASP A 146 17.73 -1.00 -11.42
CA ASP A 146 17.90 -1.32 -10.00
C ASP A 146 17.44 -0.17 -9.09
N LEU A 147 16.81 -0.56 -7.99
CA LEU A 147 16.39 0.35 -6.94
C LEU A 147 17.54 0.54 -5.94
N PRO A 148 17.82 1.79 -5.49
CA PRO A 148 18.72 2.01 -4.38
C PRO A 148 18.27 1.23 -3.14
N GLN A 149 19.23 0.69 -2.40
CA GLN A 149 18.97 -0.11 -1.20
C GLN A 149 18.27 0.71 -0.10
N SER A 150 18.52 2.01 -0.03
CA SER A 150 17.86 2.92 0.92
C SER A 150 17.34 4.14 0.17
N LEU A 151 16.09 4.50 0.46
CA LEU A 151 15.38 5.65 -0.09
C LEU A 151 14.76 6.44 1.06
N SER A 152 14.75 7.76 0.94
CA SER A 152 14.07 8.67 1.87
C SER A 152 13.21 9.67 1.10
N GLY A 153 11.90 9.60 1.24
CA GLY A 153 10.96 10.53 0.63
C GLY A 153 10.25 11.40 1.66
N THR A 154 9.38 12.28 1.18
CA THR A 154 8.52 13.12 2.01
C THR A 154 7.07 12.97 1.60
N SER A 155 6.19 12.75 2.58
CA SER A 155 4.75 12.81 2.44
C SER A 155 4.22 14.10 3.05
N ARG A 156 3.29 14.77 2.37
CA ARG A 156 2.64 16.00 2.82
C ARG A 156 1.14 15.91 2.65
N VAL A 157 0.41 16.41 3.66
CA VAL A 157 -1.02 16.73 3.56
C VAL A 157 -1.17 18.23 3.50
N TRP A 158 -1.81 18.72 2.45
CA TRP A 158 -2.12 20.13 2.24
C TRP A 158 -3.60 20.38 2.45
N ARG A 159 -3.93 21.48 3.13
CA ARG A 159 -5.30 21.99 3.31
C ARG A 159 -5.32 23.49 3.08
N ASP A 160 -6.23 23.96 2.23
CA ASP A 160 -6.38 25.40 1.89
C ASP A 160 -5.06 26.07 1.47
N GLY A 161 -4.24 25.34 0.70
CA GLY A 161 -2.94 25.81 0.20
C GLY A 161 -1.81 25.85 1.23
N LYS A 162 -2.03 25.37 2.46
CA LYS A 162 -1.02 25.28 3.53
C LYS A 162 -0.67 23.83 3.82
N VAL A 163 0.58 23.57 4.22
CA VAL A 163 1.00 22.26 4.73
C VAL A 163 0.35 22.07 6.10
N LEU A 164 -0.55 21.09 6.20
CA LEU A 164 -1.16 20.67 7.46
C LEU A 164 -0.27 19.69 8.21
N TRP A 165 0.39 18.80 7.47
CA TRP A 165 1.29 17.79 8.00
C TRP A 165 2.36 17.44 6.95
N GLU A 166 3.56 17.14 7.43
CA GLU A 166 4.70 16.71 6.63
C GLU A 166 5.52 15.70 7.44
N LYS A 167 5.96 14.62 6.79
CA LYS A 167 6.86 13.64 7.41
C LYS A 167 7.73 12.94 6.38
N GLU A 168 8.94 12.60 6.81
CA GLU A 168 9.82 11.72 6.08
C GLU A 168 9.27 10.28 6.08
N PHE A 169 9.41 9.57 4.96
CA PHE A 169 9.18 8.14 4.89
C PHE A 169 10.41 7.45 4.31
N LEU A 170 10.79 6.33 4.92
CA LEU A 170 11.93 5.52 4.48
C LEU A 170 11.42 4.31 3.71
N SER A 171 12.11 3.98 2.62
CA SER A 171 11.82 2.80 1.81
C SER A 171 13.10 2.21 1.22
N GLY A 172 12.97 1.20 0.35
CA GLY A 172 14.09 0.39 -0.13
C GLY A 172 14.44 -0.74 0.84
N GLU A 173 15.06 -1.80 0.32
CA GLU A 173 15.29 -3.05 1.05
C GLU A 173 16.02 -2.87 2.38
N ALA A 174 16.94 -1.91 2.49
CA ALA A 174 17.67 -1.62 3.73
C ALA A 174 16.73 -1.19 4.88
N ASN A 175 15.59 -0.56 4.56
CA ASN A 175 14.59 -0.10 5.52
C ASN A 175 13.43 -1.10 5.70
N MET A 176 13.51 -2.26 5.05
CA MET A 176 12.49 -3.31 5.08
C MET A 176 12.97 -4.56 5.83
N CYS A 177 12.05 -5.36 6.37
CA CYS A 177 12.33 -6.67 6.95
C CYS A 177 12.26 -7.80 5.92
N HIS A 178 11.70 -7.57 4.74
CA HIS A 178 11.73 -8.49 3.61
C HIS A 178 12.60 -7.98 2.47
N SER A 179 13.25 -8.89 1.73
CA SER A 179 13.85 -8.55 0.43
C SER A 179 12.77 -8.42 -0.64
N LEU A 180 13.03 -7.65 -1.69
CA LEU A 180 12.12 -7.52 -2.84
C LEU A 180 11.92 -8.88 -3.52
N GLU A 181 12.99 -9.66 -3.67
CA GLU A 181 12.92 -11.03 -4.22
C GLU A 181 11.96 -11.91 -3.42
N ASN A 182 11.99 -11.81 -2.08
CA ASN A 182 11.07 -12.56 -1.23
C ASN A 182 9.62 -12.10 -1.41
N LEU A 183 9.36 -10.78 -1.43
CA LEU A 183 8.03 -10.23 -1.64
C LEU A 183 7.46 -10.63 -3.02
N GLU A 184 8.28 -10.54 -4.06
CA GLU A 184 7.93 -10.95 -5.42
C GLU A 184 7.64 -12.46 -5.49
N TYR A 185 8.46 -13.32 -4.87
CA TYR A 185 8.18 -14.75 -4.79
C TYR A 185 6.84 -15.02 -4.11
N HIS A 186 6.60 -14.42 -2.94
CA HIS A 186 5.37 -14.64 -2.20
C HIS A 186 4.13 -14.08 -2.90
N HIS A 187 4.29 -13.08 -3.76
CA HIS A 187 3.23 -12.64 -4.66
C HIS A 187 3.04 -13.64 -5.82
N PHE A 188 4.06 -13.92 -6.62
CA PHE A 188 3.92 -14.63 -7.89
C PHE A 188 3.95 -16.17 -7.81
N LYS A 189 4.18 -16.76 -6.64
CA LYS A 189 4.14 -18.24 -6.47
C LYS A 189 2.77 -18.86 -6.79
N TYR A 190 1.71 -18.07 -6.88
CA TYR A 190 0.35 -18.55 -7.14
C TYR A 190 0.03 -18.56 -8.64
N ALA A 191 -0.33 -19.72 -9.19
CA ALA A 191 -0.61 -19.90 -10.61
C ALA A 191 -1.70 -18.95 -11.17
N GLN A 192 -2.63 -18.49 -10.32
CA GLN A 192 -3.68 -17.53 -10.69
C GLN A 192 -3.14 -16.14 -11.02
N PHE A 193 -1.95 -15.76 -10.54
CA PHE A 193 -1.29 -14.48 -10.81
C PHE A 193 -0.31 -14.57 -11.99
N LEU A 194 -0.30 -15.69 -12.70
CA LEU A 194 0.57 -15.98 -13.83
C LEU A 194 -0.24 -16.14 -15.13
N ARG A 195 -1.26 -15.29 -15.30
CA ARG A 195 -2.11 -15.22 -16.49
C ARG A 195 -1.47 -14.31 -17.54
N PRO A 196 -1.14 -14.81 -18.73
CA PRO A 196 -0.53 -13.99 -19.79
C PRO A 196 -1.30 -12.71 -20.10
N GLY A 197 -0.59 -11.59 -20.17
CA GLY A 197 -1.16 -10.28 -20.48
C GLY A 197 -1.67 -9.50 -19.27
N ASP A 198 -1.84 -10.13 -18.11
CA ASP A 198 -2.23 -9.43 -16.90
C ASP A 198 -1.10 -8.49 -16.43
N VAL A 199 -1.52 -7.34 -15.89
CA VAL A 199 -0.66 -6.32 -15.29
C VAL A 199 -0.81 -6.39 -13.78
N HIS A 200 0.30 -6.28 -13.05
CA HIS A 200 0.28 -6.25 -11.60
C HIS A 200 0.85 -4.93 -11.10
N VAL A 201 0.15 -4.31 -10.15
CA VAL A 201 0.65 -3.23 -9.32
C VAL A 201 0.72 -3.77 -7.90
N HIS A 202 1.94 -3.89 -7.37
CA HIS A 202 2.16 -4.43 -6.04
C HIS A 202 2.80 -3.38 -5.13
N PHE A 203 2.05 -2.97 -4.11
CA PHE A 203 2.43 -2.03 -3.07
C PHE A 203 3.29 -2.74 -2.00
N PHE A 204 4.46 -2.20 -1.69
CA PHE A 204 5.44 -2.86 -0.83
C PHE A 204 5.33 -2.49 0.65
N GLY A 205 4.28 -1.78 1.04
CA GLY A 205 4.02 -1.35 2.41
C GLY A 205 4.63 0.01 2.73
N THR A 206 4.17 0.57 3.85
CA THR A 206 4.75 1.77 4.47
C THR A 206 4.85 1.65 5.98
N ALA A 207 5.57 2.59 6.58
CA ALA A 207 5.59 2.84 8.02
C ALA A 207 5.15 4.27 8.39
N THR A 208 4.85 5.10 7.39
CA THR A 208 4.54 6.52 7.56
C THR A 208 3.12 6.78 7.08
N LEU A 209 2.26 7.32 7.95
CA LEU A 209 0.89 7.73 7.63
C LEU A 209 0.46 8.87 8.56
N SER A 210 -0.23 9.89 8.03
CA SER A 210 -0.64 11.04 8.84
C SER A 210 -1.61 10.66 9.97
N PHE A 211 -2.41 9.60 9.78
CA PHE A 211 -3.37 9.13 10.77
C PHE A 211 -2.71 8.72 12.09
N ALA A 212 -1.49 8.16 12.05
CA ALA A 212 -0.73 7.79 13.25
C ALA A 212 -0.30 9.00 14.08
N ASP A 213 -0.23 10.18 13.45
CA ASP A 213 0.06 11.47 14.11
C ASP A 213 -1.24 12.25 14.43
N GLY A 214 -2.41 11.61 14.32
CA GLY A 214 -3.71 12.19 14.67
C GLY A 214 -4.30 13.15 13.61
N VAL A 215 -3.73 13.18 12.40
CA VAL A 215 -4.26 13.99 11.31
C VAL A 215 -5.49 13.32 10.73
N ARG A 216 -6.61 14.04 10.71
CA ARG A 216 -7.85 13.60 10.05
C ARG A 216 -7.96 14.29 8.69
N THR A 217 -7.94 13.47 7.64
CA THR A 217 -8.15 13.95 6.26
C THR A 217 -9.61 14.27 6.01
N GLN A 218 -9.87 15.18 5.07
CA GLN A 218 -11.20 15.56 4.66
C GLN A 218 -11.24 15.95 3.18
N PRO A 219 -12.42 15.94 2.54
CA PRO A 219 -12.53 16.44 1.18
C PRO A 219 -12.00 17.88 1.03
N GLY A 220 -11.26 18.12 -0.04
CA GLY A 220 -10.50 19.36 -0.28
C GLY A 220 -9.02 19.26 0.10
N ASP A 221 -8.62 18.24 0.87
CA ASP A 221 -7.21 17.97 1.13
C ASP A 221 -6.49 17.49 -0.13
N ARG A 222 -5.18 17.74 -0.16
CA ARG A 222 -4.27 17.27 -1.21
C ARG A 222 -3.08 16.56 -0.59
N PHE A 223 -2.84 15.34 -1.04
CA PHE A 223 -1.67 14.53 -0.73
C PHE A 223 -0.57 14.81 -1.75
N GLU A 224 0.67 14.96 -1.27
CA GLU A 224 1.86 15.08 -2.12
C GLU A 224 2.95 14.17 -1.56
N ILE A 225 3.44 13.25 -2.39
CA ILE A 225 4.47 12.29 -2.03
C ILE A 225 5.64 12.46 -3.00
N SER A 226 6.82 12.69 -2.46
CA SER A 226 8.03 12.98 -3.21
C SER A 226 9.19 12.09 -2.77
N GLN A 227 10.03 11.69 -3.72
CA GLN A 227 11.25 10.93 -3.44
C GLN A 227 12.25 11.24 -4.56
N ALA A 228 13.46 11.72 -4.24
CA ALA A 228 14.43 12.27 -5.18
C ALA A 228 14.96 11.31 -6.27
N GLU A 229 14.94 10.00 -6.03
CA GLU A 229 15.31 8.95 -6.99
C GLU A 229 14.17 8.67 -8.00
N PHE A 230 13.03 9.33 -7.81
CA PHE A 230 11.93 9.46 -8.74
C PHE A 230 11.83 10.94 -9.13
N GLY A 231 11.30 11.28 -10.31
CA GLY A 231 11.21 12.69 -10.70
C GLY A 231 10.03 13.39 -10.02
N LYS A 232 8.98 13.68 -10.78
CA LYS A 232 7.86 14.48 -10.26
C LYS A 232 7.16 13.83 -9.06
N PRO A 233 6.70 14.63 -8.08
CA PRO A 233 5.92 14.11 -6.96
C PRO A 233 4.59 13.52 -7.43
N LEU A 234 4.13 12.49 -6.72
CA LEU A 234 2.77 11.98 -6.84
C LEU A 234 1.83 12.88 -6.05
N VAL A 235 0.80 13.39 -6.71
CA VAL A 235 -0.18 14.29 -6.10
C VAL A 235 -1.57 13.73 -6.31
N ASN A 236 -2.38 13.67 -5.25
CA ASN A 236 -3.80 13.30 -5.34
C ASN A 236 -4.62 14.20 -4.42
N GLY A 237 -5.84 14.54 -4.82
CA GLY A 237 -6.81 15.20 -3.93
C GLY A 237 -7.67 14.20 -3.16
N LEU A 238 -8.53 14.68 -2.27
CA LEU A 238 -9.64 13.92 -1.70
C LEU A 238 -10.96 14.64 -1.98
N ALA A 239 -11.95 13.93 -2.49
CA ALA A 239 -13.27 14.48 -2.86
C ALA A 239 -14.40 13.56 -2.37
N PRO A 240 -15.59 14.09 -2.03
CA PRO A 240 -16.72 13.23 -1.69
C PRO A 240 -17.21 12.49 -2.93
N SER A 241 -17.89 11.36 -2.73
CA SER A 241 -18.58 10.63 -3.80
C SER A 241 -19.96 10.16 -3.37
N GLU A 242 -20.83 9.93 -4.35
CA GLU A 242 -22.18 9.41 -4.12
C GLU A 242 -22.16 7.90 -3.83
N PRO A 243 -23.13 7.37 -3.08
CA PRO A 243 -23.24 5.93 -2.84
C PRO A 243 -23.58 5.19 -4.13
N VAL A 244 -22.81 4.15 -4.47
CA VAL A 244 -23.01 3.34 -5.69
C VAL A 244 -23.95 2.15 -5.50
N PHE A 245 -24.26 1.81 -4.25
CA PHE A 245 -25.12 0.67 -3.91
C PHE A 245 -25.90 0.97 -2.62
N GLN A 246 -27.08 0.37 -2.47
CA GLN A 246 -27.96 0.57 -1.33
C GLN A 246 -28.42 -0.78 -0.75
N PRO A 247 -28.60 -0.89 0.59
CA PRO A 247 -29.19 -2.07 1.21
C PRO A 247 -30.54 -2.44 0.55
N GLY A 248 -30.73 -3.74 0.29
CA GLY A 248 -31.92 -4.24 -0.43
C GLY A 248 -31.85 -4.12 -1.96
N GLY A 249 -30.78 -3.56 -2.53
CA GLY A 249 -30.59 -3.42 -3.98
C GLY A 249 -30.20 -4.71 -4.73
N ILE A 250 -30.18 -5.88 -4.06
CA ILE A 250 -29.83 -7.15 -4.71
C ILE A 250 -31.02 -7.65 -5.53
N GLY A 251 -30.87 -7.68 -6.85
CA GLY A 251 -31.83 -8.28 -7.76
C GLY A 251 -31.84 -9.81 -7.71
N LYS A 252 -32.92 -10.42 -8.17
CA LYS A 252 -33.00 -11.86 -8.46
C LYS A 252 -33.14 -12.02 -9.97
N LEU A 253 -32.33 -12.90 -10.57
CA LEU A 253 -32.42 -13.30 -11.98
C LEU A 253 -33.34 -14.51 -12.12
#